data_AF-A0A800BNX0-F1
#
_entry.id   AF-A0A800BNX0-F1
#
_cell.length_a   1.000
_cell.length_b   1.000
_cell.length_c   1.000
_cell.angle_alpha   90.00
_cell.angle_beta   90.00
_cell.angle_gamma   90.00
#
_symmetry.space_group_name_H-M   'P 1'
#
loop_
_entity.id
_entity.type
_entity.pdbx_description
1 polymer ?
#
loop_
_entity_poly.entity_id
_entity_poly.type
_entity_poly.pdbx_seq_one_letter_code
_entity_poly.pdbx_strand_id
1 'polypeptide(L)'
;MAGKFQVRFMPDNRSAIVEKGTSLAEAARQADVFVKNLCGGEGVCGQCRVKILSGKVETDENAKAFFSQEELDAGYVLACQAKVEEELEVLIPPETRMEDAKIMVSEAGDKGLQTVPIVRKIYMSLPPPTIDDNISDIARISRELRKRLGWHSYEISLSCLRRLSEKLRESQFKVTASVAKDKNRYKILRIDQGDTSQNTYGLAVDVGTTTVVAQLVEMGSGRILGVAGIPNQQASFGEDVISRTIYACKEGGLNPVHEAVIKNINELVHQLTSEKGISPQDIIAIVAAGNTTMSHLLLGLLPCSIRLEPYVPTADVYPQIFAREIGIEINPEGILETLPTVSSYVGGDIVAGVLACGISESPHVQALIDIGTNGEIAIGNLDWLVCCSASAGPAFEGGGTRCGMRATKGAIEKVIISQGQVSYQTIGNAKPRGICGSGLIDCMYELVKNKIILPDGKFNLDNNDPRIQVVDEIPSYIIVPGKESATWILGSLLSRL
;
A
#
# COMPACT_ATOMS: atom_id res chain seq x y z
N MET A 1 32.11 13.52 -22.46
CA MET A 1 30.73 13.93 -22.12
C MET A 1 29.90 12.66 -22.13
N ALA A 2 29.31 12.27 -20.99
CA ALA A 2 28.41 11.12 -20.95
C ALA A 2 27.21 11.44 -21.86
N GLY A 3 26.96 10.59 -22.87
CA GLY A 3 25.80 10.75 -23.74
C GLY A 3 24.53 10.59 -22.91
N LYS A 4 23.67 11.60 -22.92
CA LYS A 4 22.31 11.49 -22.39
C LYS A 4 21.40 11.07 -23.54
N PHE A 5 20.55 10.07 -23.29
CA PHE A 5 19.66 9.50 -24.28
C PHE A 5 18.22 9.58 -23.81
N GLN A 6 17.31 9.85 -24.74
CA GLN A 6 15.88 9.81 -24.47
C GLN A 6 15.36 8.39 -24.62
N VAL A 7 14.64 7.91 -23.60
CA VAL A 7 13.93 6.63 -23.64
C VAL A 7 12.45 6.91 -23.56
N ARG A 8 11.69 6.48 -24.57
CA ARG A 8 10.23 6.63 -24.66
C ARG A 8 9.54 5.31 -24.38
N PHE A 9 8.57 5.32 -23.48
CA PHE A 9 7.81 4.16 -23.05
C PHE A 9 6.39 4.19 -23.59
N MET A 10 6.04 3.13 -24.32
CA MET A 10 4.73 2.93 -24.91
C MET A 10 3.93 1.89 -24.11
N PRO A 11 2.61 2.07 -23.96
CA PRO A 11 1.74 3.01 -24.67
C PRO A 11 1.49 4.32 -23.91
N ASP A 12 1.98 4.45 -22.67
CA ASP A 12 1.71 5.59 -21.78
C ASP A 12 2.32 6.90 -22.30
N ASN A 13 3.16 6.81 -23.33
CA ASN A 13 3.80 7.93 -24.02
C ASN A 13 4.62 8.83 -23.07
N ARG A 14 5.22 8.22 -22.05
CA ARG A 14 6.12 8.89 -21.10
C ARG A 14 7.56 8.72 -21.56
N SER A 15 8.44 9.64 -21.17
CA SER A 15 9.86 9.56 -21.52
C SER A 15 10.75 10.07 -20.40
N ALA A 16 11.95 9.50 -20.29
CA ALA A 16 13.00 9.98 -19.42
C ALA A 16 14.28 10.25 -20.23
N ILE A 17 15.07 11.21 -19.75
CA ILE A 17 16.42 11.49 -20.26
C ILE A 17 17.41 10.88 -19.27
N VAL A 18 18.10 9.83 -19.68
CA VAL A 18 19.00 9.05 -18.82
C VAL A 18 20.42 9.06 -19.36
N GLU A 19 21.38 8.79 -18.48
CA GLU A 19 22.77 8.61 -18.90
C GLU A 19 22.99 7.25 -19.55
N LYS A 20 23.95 7.18 -20.48
CA LYS A 20 24.43 5.93 -21.05
C LYS A 20 24.73 4.90 -19.94
N GLY A 21 24.26 3.66 -20.11
CA GLY A 21 24.48 2.57 -19.15
C GLY A 21 23.42 2.45 -18.06
N THR A 22 22.48 3.42 -17.96
CA THR A 22 21.31 3.30 -17.09
C THR A 22 20.46 2.09 -17.50
N SER A 23 19.92 1.33 -16.55
CA SER A 23 19.05 0.20 -16.88
C SER A 23 17.68 0.69 -17.37
N LEU A 24 17.02 -0.09 -18.23
CA LEU A 24 15.67 0.24 -18.70
C LEU A 24 14.64 0.28 -17.57
N ALA A 25 14.80 -0.54 -16.53
CA ALA A 25 13.96 -0.48 -15.34
C ALA A 25 14.10 0.85 -14.60
N GLU A 26 15.33 1.36 -14.46
CA GLU A 26 15.61 2.66 -13.87
C GLU A 26 15.09 3.81 -14.75
N ALA A 27 15.28 3.72 -16.07
CA ALA A 27 14.74 4.70 -17.00
C ALA A 27 13.21 4.75 -16.99
N ALA A 28 12.54 3.59 -16.89
CA ALA A 28 11.08 3.50 -16.76
C ALA A 28 10.62 4.19 -15.47
N ARG A 29 11.32 3.95 -14.37
CA ARG A 29 11.04 4.59 -13.08
C ARG A 29 11.18 6.11 -13.13
N GLN A 30 12.23 6.63 -13.76
CA GLN A 30 12.41 8.08 -13.95
C GLN A 30 11.33 8.70 -14.85
N ALA A 31 10.78 7.90 -15.78
CA ALA A 31 9.63 8.28 -16.59
C ALA A 31 8.29 8.07 -15.86
N ASP A 32 8.29 7.65 -14.59
CA ASP A 32 7.10 7.28 -13.81
C ASP A 32 6.26 6.20 -14.52
N VAL A 33 6.93 5.22 -15.14
CA VAL A 33 6.35 4.07 -15.82
C VAL A 33 6.67 2.81 -15.02
N PHE A 34 5.62 2.08 -14.64
CA PHE A 34 5.77 0.84 -13.89
C PHE A 34 6.21 -0.31 -14.78
N VAL A 35 7.23 -1.04 -14.33
CA VAL A 35 7.65 -2.33 -14.88
C VAL A 35 7.84 -3.28 -13.70
N LYS A 36 7.21 -4.47 -13.75
CA LYS A 36 7.38 -5.51 -12.73
C LYS A 36 8.88 -5.78 -12.46
N ASN A 37 9.31 -5.76 -11.20
CA ASN A 37 10.70 -6.02 -10.83
C ASN A 37 10.84 -6.80 -9.51
N LEU A 38 10.46 -8.09 -9.53
CA LEU A 38 10.40 -8.90 -8.30
C LEU A 38 11.76 -9.03 -7.59
N CYS A 39 12.81 -9.34 -8.34
CA CYS A 39 14.13 -9.61 -7.77
C CYS A 39 14.95 -8.35 -7.45
N GLY A 40 14.36 -7.15 -7.48
CA GLY A 40 15.08 -5.91 -7.20
C GLY A 40 16.25 -5.61 -8.17
N GLY A 41 16.20 -6.20 -9.37
CA GLY A 41 17.20 -6.02 -10.42
C GLY A 41 18.29 -7.09 -10.52
N GLU A 42 18.26 -8.17 -9.73
CA GLU A 42 19.27 -9.24 -9.77
C GLU A 42 19.22 -10.12 -11.05
N GLY A 43 18.19 -9.97 -11.88
CA GLY A 43 18.08 -10.70 -13.17
C GLY A 43 17.63 -12.16 -13.07
N VAL A 44 17.18 -12.63 -11.89
CA VAL A 44 16.88 -14.04 -11.64
C VAL A 44 15.40 -14.44 -11.80
N CYS A 45 14.48 -13.48 -11.91
CA CYS A 45 13.03 -13.78 -11.94
C CYS A 45 12.39 -13.82 -13.34
N GLY A 46 12.99 -13.15 -14.33
CA GLY A 46 12.46 -13.09 -15.70
C GLY A 46 11.19 -12.23 -15.90
N GLN A 47 10.74 -11.47 -14.90
CA GLN A 47 9.41 -10.84 -14.91
C GLN A 47 9.38 -9.39 -15.41
N CYS A 48 10.54 -8.73 -15.50
CA CYS A 48 10.66 -7.34 -16.00
C CYS A 48 10.70 -7.26 -17.54
N ARG A 49 9.88 -8.09 -18.21
CA ARG A 49 9.91 -8.26 -19.67
C ARG A 49 9.43 -6.98 -20.36
N VAL A 50 10.23 -6.49 -21.29
CA VAL A 50 9.91 -5.35 -22.16
C VAL A 50 10.32 -5.66 -23.58
N LYS A 51 9.74 -4.95 -24.55
CA LYS A 51 10.06 -5.12 -25.97
C LYS A 51 10.68 -3.84 -26.51
N ILE A 52 11.84 -3.96 -27.14
CA ILE A 52 12.48 -2.85 -27.84
C ILE A 52 11.81 -2.68 -29.20
N LEU A 53 11.23 -1.50 -29.45
CA LEU A 53 10.64 -1.14 -30.75
C LEU A 53 11.67 -0.48 -31.66
N SER A 54 12.55 0.36 -31.10
CA SER A 54 13.63 1.01 -31.81
C SER A 54 14.83 1.30 -30.89
N GLY A 55 16.01 1.37 -31.50
CA GLY A 55 17.30 1.57 -30.83
C GLY A 55 17.95 0.29 -30.30
N LYS A 56 19.05 0.44 -29.55
CA LYS A 56 19.89 -0.66 -29.05
C LYS A 56 20.09 -0.61 -27.55
N VAL A 57 20.11 -1.80 -26.96
CA VAL A 57 20.45 -2.04 -25.56
C VAL A 57 21.56 -3.07 -25.46
N GLU A 58 22.40 -2.93 -24.45
CA GLU A 58 23.29 -4.01 -24.02
C GLU A 58 22.53 -4.91 -23.03
N THR A 59 22.57 -6.23 -23.22
CA THR A 59 21.87 -7.19 -22.36
C THR A 59 22.82 -8.27 -21.85
N ASP A 60 22.63 -8.68 -20.60
CA ASP A 60 23.36 -9.82 -20.03
C ASP A 60 22.96 -11.14 -20.73
N GLU A 61 23.93 -12.00 -21.03
CA GLU A 61 23.69 -13.32 -21.64
C GLU A 61 22.79 -14.20 -20.76
N ASN A 62 22.88 -14.09 -19.42
CA ASN A 62 22.02 -14.85 -18.50
C ASN A 62 20.55 -14.42 -18.60
N ALA A 63 20.29 -13.16 -18.97
CA ALA A 63 18.94 -12.66 -19.16
C ALA A 63 18.26 -13.25 -20.40
N LYS A 64 19.03 -13.73 -21.39
CA LYS A 64 18.50 -14.34 -22.62
C LYS A 64 17.87 -15.72 -22.37
N ALA A 65 18.26 -16.41 -21.30
CA ALA A 65 17.71 -17.72 -20.94
C ALA A 65 16.21 -17.70 -20.58
N PHE A 66 15.63 -16.51 -20.33
CA PHE A 66 14.21 -16.32 -20.01
C PHE A 66 13.31 -16.15 -21.23
N PHE A 67 13.86 -16.19 -22.44
CA PHE A 67 13.14 -15.94 -23.68
C PHE A 67 13.36 -17.08 -24.67
N SER A 68 12.33 -17.40 -25.45
CA SER A 68 12.50 -18.25 -26.62
C SER A 68 13.29 -17.51 -27.71
N GLN A 69 13.83 -18.26 -28.68
CA GLN A 69 14.51 -17.63 -29.82
C GLN A 69 13.60 -16.65 -30.58
N GLU A 70 12.32 -16.99 -30.73
CA GLU A 70 11.32 -16.14 -31.38
C GLU A 70 11.08 -14.83 -30.59
N GLU A 71 11.09 -14.88 -29.26
CA GLU A 71 10.95 -13.70 -28.40
C GLU A 71 12.20 -12.81 -28.48
N LEU A 72 13.40 -13.40 -28.50
CA LEU A 72 14.65 -12.65 -28.68
C LEU A 72 14.69 -11.96 -30.04
N ASP A 73 14.32 -12.66 -31.11
CA ASP A 73 14.25 -12.11 -32.47
C ASP A 73 13.19 -11.01 -32.59
N ALA A 74 12.11 -11.10 -31.80
CA ALA A 74 11.10 -10.05 -31.68
C ALA A 74 11.55 -8.85 -30.82
N GLY A 75 12.73 -8.88 -30.20
CA GLY A 75 13.31 -7.77 -29.44
C GLY A 75 12.90 -7.73 -27.97
N TYR A 76 12.51 -8.86 -27.37
CA TYR A 76 12.22 -8.92 -25.93
C TYR A 76 13.49 -8.99 -25.09
N VAL A 77 13.52 -8.23 -23.99
CA VAL A 77 14.63 -8.17 -23.04
C VAL A 77 14.12 -8.01 -21.60
N LEU A 78 14.99 -8.27 -20.63
CA LEU A 78 14.73 -7.95 -19.21
C LEU A 78 15.11 -6.49 -18.93
N ALA A 79 14.14 -5.66 -18.57
CA ALA A 79 14.37 -4.23 -18.31
C ALA A 79 15.42 -3.97 -17.22
N CYS A 80 15.53 -4.84 -16.22
CA CYS A 80 16.52 -4.66 -15.16
C CYS A 80 17.97 -4.98 -15.58
N GLN A 81 18.16 -5.76 -16.64
CA GLN A 81 19.47 -6.18 -17.16
C GLN A 81 19.83 -5.51 -18.50
N ALA A 82 18.88 -4.82 -19.13
CA ALA A 82 19.07 -4.09 -20.36
C ALA A 82 19.58 -2.66 -20.08
N LYS A 83 20.78 -2.32 -20.56
CA LYS A 83 21.40 -1.00 -20.41
C LYS A 83 21.20 -0.13 -21.65
N VAL A 84 20.92 1.15 -21.43
CA VAL A 84 20.66 2.13 -22.49
C VAL A 84 21.97 2.54 -23.19
N GLU A 85 22.06 2.31 -24.49
CA GLU A 85 23.22 2.66 -25.32
C GLU A 85 22.95 3.85 -26.27
N GLU A 86 21.70 4.05 -26.67
CA GLU A 86 21.25 5.14 -27.55
C GLU A 86 19.78 5.53 -27.25
N GLU A 87 19.17 6.37 -28.08
CA GLU A 87 17.75 6.69 -27.97
C GLU A 87 16.88 5.45 -28.23
N LEU A 88 15.86 5.26 -27.40
CA LEU A 88 15.08 4.02 -27.37
C LEU A 88 13.58 4.30 -27.38
N GLU A 89 12.85 3.46 -28.10
CA GLU A 89 11.42 3.30 -27.92
C GLU A 89 11.12 1.89 -27.39
N VAL A 90 10.49 1.83 -26.23
CA VAL A 90 10.26 0.59 -25.49
C VAL A 90 8.77 0.40 -25.30
N LEU A 91 8.25 -0.75 -25.73
CA LEU A 91 6.90 -1.19 -25.43
C LEU A 91 6.90 -1.94 -24.11
N ILE A 92 6.04 -1.51 -23.17
CA ILE A 92 5.73 -2.26 -21.96
C ILE A 92 4.58 -3.23 -22.28
N PRO A 93 4.80 -4.56 -22.28
CA PRO A 93 3.74 -5.54 -22.50
C PRO A 93 2.64 -5.44 -21.43
N PRO A 94 1.36 -5.73 -21.76
CA PRO A 94 0.28 -5.70 -20.79
C PRO A 94 0.55 -6.54 -19.53
N GLU A 95 1.23 -7.68 -19.65
CA GLU A 95 1.54 -8.54 -18.50
C GLU A 95 2.50 -7.93 -17.48
N THR A 96 3.28 -6.90 -17.84
CA THR A 96 4.25 -6.23 -16.96
C THR A 96 3.81 -4.83 -16.52
N ARG A 97 2.68 -4.34 -17.02
CA ARG A 97 2.05 -3.09 -16.58
C ARG A 97 1.35 -3.27 -15.23
N MET A 98 1.18 -2.16 -14.53
CA MET A 98 0.28 -2.08 -13.39
C MET A 98 -1.13 -1.92 -13.93
N GLU A 99 -1.98 -2.95 -13.81
CA GLU A 99 -3.40 -2.81 -14.15
C GLU A 99 -4.15 -2.08 -13.04
N ASP A 100 -5.20 -1.35 -13.41
CA ASP A 100 -6.24 -0.83 -12.50
C ASP A 100 -6.93 -2.01 -11.81
N ALA A 101 -6.32 -2.49 -10.73
CA ALA A 101 -7.00 -3.42 -9.87
C ALA A 101 -8.17 -2.67 -9.23
N LYS A 102 -9.39 -3.21 -9.38
CA LYS A 102 -10.48 -2.83 -8.48
C LYS A 102 -10.05 -3.30 -7.09
N ILE A 103 -9.43 -2.42 -6.33
CA ILE A 103 -9.12 -2.67 -4.94
C ILE A 103 -10.48 -2.86 -4.26
N MET A 104 -10.71 -4.08 -3.77
CA MET A 104 -11.93 -4.41 -3.04
C MET A 104 -11.88 -3.65 -1.73
N VAL A 105 -12.48 -2.48 -1.76
CA VAL A 105 -12.71 -1.67 -0.59
C VAL A 105 -14.06 -2.09 -0.04
N SER A 106 -14.06 -2.92 1.01
CA SER A 106 -15.28 -3.17 1.77
C SER A 106 -15.52 -2.03 2.74
N GLU A 107 -16.73 -1.50 2.78
CA GLU A 107 -17.15 -0.61 3.87
C GLU A 107 -17.18 -1.44 5.16
N ALA A 108 -16.32 -1.09 6.12
CA ALA A 108 -16.42 -1.65 7.45
C ALA A 108 -17.76 -1.22 8.06
N GLY A 109 -18.47 -2.17 8.67
CA GLY A 109 -19.74 -1.87 9.33
C GLY A 109 -19.56 -0.80 10.41
N ASP A 110 -20.47 0.18 10.45
CA ASP A 110 -20.49 1.23 11.46
C ASP A 110 -20.76 0.61 12.83
N LYS A 111 -19.70 0.38 13.61
CA LYS A 111 -19.82 -0.13 14.98
C LYS A 111 -20.16 0.96 15.99
N GLY A 112 -20.41 2.21 15.58
CA GLY A 112 -20.82 3.28 16.49
C GLY A 112 -19.84 3.47 17.65
N LEU A 113 -18.53 3.46 17.35
CA LEU A 113 -17.48 3.63 18.36
C LEU A 113 -17.57 5.05 18.96
N GLN A 114 -18.06 5.15 20.19
CA GLN A 114 -17.98 6.37 21.00
C GLN A 114 -16.54 6.57 21.50
N THR A 115 -15.65 6.98 20.61
CA THR A 115 -14.26 7.29 20.96
C THR A 115 -14.02 8.80 20.92
N VAL A 116 -13.16 9.28 21.83
CA VAL A 116 -12.67 10.66 21.79
C VAL A 116 -11.59 10.74 20.70
N PRO A 117 -11.74 11.57 19.66
CA PRO A 117 -10.76 11.65 18.59
C PRO A 117 -9.42 12.19 19.10
N ILE A 118 -8.32 11.75 18.46
CA ILE A 118 -6.95 12.16 18.79
C ILE A 118 -6.75 13.68 18.71
N VAL A 119 -7.46 14.33 17.79
CA VAL A 119 -7.55 15.79 17.70
C VAL A 119 -8.99 16.24 17.95
N ARG A 120 -9.17 17.21 18.85
CA ARG A 120 -10.47 17.79 19.21
C ARG A 120 -10.54 19.24 18.78
N LYS A 121 -11.61 19.64 18.10
CA LYS A 121 -11.95 21.06 17.89
C LYS A 121 -12.84 21.57 19.01
N ILE A 122 -12.38 22.62 19.69
CA ILE A 122 -13.03 23.18 20.87
C ILE A 122 -13.40 24.63 20.59
N TYR A 123 -14.68 24.86 20.31
CA TYR A 123 -15.24 26.21 20.15
C TYR A 123 -15.37 26.91 21.50
N MET A 124 -14.88 28.14 21.60
CA MET A 124 -14.83 28.94 22.82
C MET A 124 -15.28 30.37 22.54
N SER A 125 -16.09 30.91 23.45
CA SER A 125 -16.35 32.35 23.54
C SER A 125 -15.54 32.91 24.71
N LEU A 126 -14.50 33.68 24.42
CA LEU A 126 -13.58 34.21 25.42
C LEU A 126 -14.05 35.60 25.87
N PRO A 127 -13.86 35.96 27.16
CA PRO A 127 -14.15 37.32 27.61
C PRO A 127 -13.13 38.30 27.00
N PRO A 128 -13.56 39.46 26.44
CA PRO A 128 -12.64 40.47 25.94
C PRO A 128 -11.73 41.01 27.05
N PRO A 129 -10.53 41.54 26.72
CA PRO A 129 -9.60 42.08 27.71
C PRO A 129 -10.18 43.31 28.41
N THR A 130 -9.97 43.40 29.71
CA THR A 130 -10.31 44.56 30.55
C THR A 130 -9.07 45.00 31.34
N ILE A 131 -9.17 46.11 32.08
CA ILE A 131 -8.11 46.53 33.01
C ILE A 131 -7.87 45.47 34.09
N ASP A 132 -8.94 44.83 34.57
CA ASP A 132 -8.87 43.79 35.60
C ASP A 132 -8.46 42.41 35.06
N ASP A 133 -8.59 42.17 33.75
CA ASP A 133 -8.23 40.92 33.07
C ASP A 133 -7.38 41.19 31.82
N ASN A 134 -6.17 41.68 32.06
CA ASN A 134 -5.19 42.11 31.05
C ASN A 134 -4.21 41.00 30.63
N ILE A 135 -4.56 39.72 30.83
CA ILE A 135 -3.73 38.58 30.43
C ILE A 135 -3.57 38.51 28.90
N SER A 136 -2.50 37.86 28.45
CA SER A 136 -2.22 37.66 27.03
C SER A 136 -3.30 36.83 26.31
N ASP A 137 -3.44 37.05 25.01
CA ASP A 137 -4.40 36.36 24.14
C ASP A 137 -4.27 34.82 24.22
N ILE A 138 -3.03 34.31 24.23
CA ILE A 138 -2.80 32.87 24.35
C ILE A 138 -3.06 32.33 25.77
N ALA A 139 -2.79 33.13 26.81
CA ALA A 139 -3.14 32.76 28.18
C ALA A 139 -4.66 32.69 28.36
N ARG A 140 -5.40 33.57 27.68
CA ARG A 140 -6.87 33.59 27.66
C ARG A 140 -7.44 32.30 27.04
N ILE A 141 -6.90 31.88 25.91
CA ILE A 141 -7.22 30.59 25.28
C ILE A 141 -6.85 29.42 26.19
N SER A 142 -5.62 29.39 26.70
CA SER A 142 -5.12 28.31 27.56
C SER A 142 -5.93 28.18 28.85
N ARG A 143 -6.37 29.30 29.44
CA ARG A 143 -7.25 29.34 30.62
C ARG A 143 -8.59 28.69 30.33
N GLU A 144 -9.17 28.93 29.15
CA GLU A 144 -10.45 28.35 28.76
C GLU A 144 -10.33 26.85 28.39
N LEU A 145 -9.27 26.47 27.68
CA LEU A 145 -8.95 25.06 27.41
C LEU A 145 -8.73 24.27 28.70
N ARG A 146 -8.02 24.85 29.69
CA ARG A 146 -7.81 24.22 31.01
C ARG A 146 -9.11 23.89 31.72
N LYS A 147 -10.13 24.76 31.65
CA LYS A 147 -11.45 24.46 32.25
C LYS A 147 -12.12 23.25 31.60
N ARG A 148 -11.91 23.05 30.30
CA ARG A 148 -12.56 21.99 29.51
C ARG A 148 -11.81 20.67 29.49
N LEU A 149 -10.48 20.72 29.50
CA LEU A 149 -9.61 19.55 29.37
C LEU A 149 -8.92 19.15 30.67
N GLY A 150 -8.95 20.01 31.70
CA GLY A 150 -8.23 19.78 32.96
C GLY A 150 -6.70 19.91 32.85
N TRP A 151 -6.18 20.34 31.70
CA TRP A 151 -4.74 20.36 31.41
C TRP A 151 -4.13 21.76 31.51
N HIS A 152 -2.90 21.83 32.06
CA HIS A 152 -2.28 23.09 32.48
C HIS A 152 -1.31 23.68 31.44
N SER A 153 -0.66 22.84 30.62
CA SER A 153 0.39 23.24 29.69
C SER A 153 0.13 22.72 28.29
N TYR A 154 0.17 23.60 27.30
CA TYR A 154 -0.03 23.26 25.90
C TYR A 154 1.23 23.60 25.10
N GLU A 155 1.66 22.69 24.24
CA GLU A 155 2.64 23.00 23.20
C GLU A 155 1.94 23.79 22.09
N ILE A 156 2.56 24.86 21.62
CA ILE A 156 1.95 25.80 20.67
C ILE A 156 2.99 26.18 19.64
N SER A 157 2.66 25.97 18.36
CA SER A 157 3.52 26.36 17.26
C SER A 157 3.42 27.87 16.95
N LEU A 158 4.46 28.42 16.34
CA LEU A 158 4.49 29.84 15.96
C LEU A 158 3.36 30.22 14.98
N SER A 159 2.92 29.29 14.14
CA SER A 159 1.81 29.50 13.19
C SER A 159 0.48 29.78 13.92
N CYS A 160 0.26 29.19 15.09
CA CYS A 160 -0.90 29.50 15.94
C CYS A 160 -0.85 30.91 16.53
N LEU A 161 0.34 31.43 16.79
CA LEU A 161 0.53 32.76 17.40
C LEU A 161 0.49 33.89 16.36
N ARG A 162 0.93 33.62 15.14
CA ARG A 162 0.90 34.60 14.04
C ARG A 162 -0.53 35.07 13.79
N ARG A 163 -0.73 36.39 13.86
CA ARG A 163 -2.03 37.06 13.70
C ARG A 163 -3.11 36.65 14.72
N LEU A 164 -2.75 36.01 15.83
CA LEU A 164 -3.72 35.58 16.85
C LEU A 164 -4.51 36.77 17.44
N SER A 165 -3.81 37.87 17.70
CA SER A 165 -4.41 39.11 18.24
C SER A 165 -5.49 39.67 17.32
N GLU A 166 -5.21 39.74 16.01
CA GLU A 166 -6.17 40.16 14.99
C GLU A 166 -7.36 39.21 14.93
N LYS A 167 -7.09 37.89 14.83
CA LYS A 167 -8.14 36.87 14.76
C LYS A 167 -9.13 36.95 15.91
N LEU A 168 -8.64 37.13 17.14
CA LEU A 168 -9.50 37.24 18.32
C LEU A 168 -10.38 38.48 18.26
N ARG A 169 -9.84 39.63 17.85
CA ARG A 169 -10.58 40.90 17.80
C ARG A 169 -11.62 40.89 16.68
N GLU A 170 -11.25 40.44 15.49
CA GLU A 170 -12.14 40.33 14.32
C GLU A 170 -13.31 39.38 14.57
N SER A 171 -13.08 38.29 15.29
CA SER A 171 -14.10 37.29 15.62
C SER A 171 -14.90 37.59 16.89
N GLN A 172 -14.74 38.78 17.49
CA GLN A 172 -15.37 39.14 18.77
C GLN A 172 -15.09 38.09 19.86
N PHE A 173 -13.85 37.61 19.91
CA PHE A 173 -13.34 36.63 20.86
C PHE A 173 -14.03 35.25 20.79
N LYS A 174 -14.66 34.93 19.66
CA LYS A 174 -15.24 33.62 19.36
C LYS A 174 -14.30 32.84 18.44
N VAL A 175 -13.67 31.79 18.96
CA VAL A 175 -12.65 31.03 18.23
C VAL A 175 -12.79 29.54 18.45
N THR A 176 -12.21 28.75 17.56
CA THR A 176 -12.12 27.29 17.71
C THR A 176 -10.66 26.86 17.75
N ALA A 177 -10.27 26.13 18.79
CA ALA A 177 -8.92 25.57 18.92
C ALA A 177 -8.93 24.08 18.53
N SER A 178 -8.05 23.68 17.61
CA SER A 178 -7.77 22.27 17.31
C SER A 178 -6.65 21.78 18.23
N VAL A 179 -6.95 20.83 19.09
CA VAL A 179 -6.04 20.35 20.14
C VAL A 179 -5.78 18.86 19.97
N ALA A 180 -4.53 18.50 19.72
CA ALA A 180 -4.07 17.10 19.68
C ALA A 180 -3.68 16.62 21.07
N LYS A 181 -3.97 15.35 21.36
CA LYS A 181 -3.43 14.64 22.53
C LYS A 181 -2.28 13.75 22.07
N ASP A 182 -1.14 13.86 22.75
CA ASP A 182 0.04 12.98 22.58
C ASP A 182 0.44 12.44 23.95
N LYS A 183 0.09 11.18 24.25
CA LYS A 183 0.35 10.50 25.53
C LYS A 183 -0.04 11.38 26.74
N ASN A 184 0.94 12.07 27.34
CA ASN A 184 0.79 12.96 28.50
C ASN A 184 0.97 14.45 28.15
N ARG A 185 0.68 14.85 26.91
CA ARG A 185 0.84 16.23 26.43
C ARG A 185 -0.33 16.62 25.53
N TYR A 186 -0.60 17.92 25.46
CA TYR A 186 -1.55 18.50 24.53
C TYR A 186 -0.84 19.54 23.65
N LYS A 187 -1.14 19.51 22.35
CA LYS A 187 -0.63 20.47 21.37
C LYS A 187 -1.79 21.25 20.77
N ILE A 188 -1.71 22.58 20.75
CA ILE A 188 -2.63 23.41 19.98
C ILE A 188 -2.09 23.47 18.56
N LEU A 189 -2.76 22.75 17.64
CA LEU A 189 -2.36 22.66 16.25
C LEU A 189 -2.82 23.88 15.45
N ARG A 190 -4.02 24.40 15.76
CA ARG A 190 -4.66 25.46 14.98
C ARG A 190 -5.66 26.26 15.79
N ILE A 191 -5.76 27.56 15.49
CA ILE A 191 -6.77 28.47 16.04
C ILE A 191 -7.50 29.16 14.88
N ASP A 192 -8.78 28.84 14.74
CA ASP A 192 -9.71 29.35 13.73
C ASP A 192 -10.63 30.44 14.30
N GLN A 193 -11.05 31.37 13.44
CA GLN A 193 -12.09 32.35 13.77
C GLN A 193 -13.47 31.67 13.76
N GLY A 194 -14.33 32.04 14.72
CA GLY A 194 -15.69 31.52 14.80
C GLY A 194 -15.78 30.06 15.27
N ASP A 195 -16.92 29.45 14.99
CA ASP A 195 -17.19 28.04 15.29
C ASP A 195 -16.87 27.17 14.06
N THR A 196 -15.77 26.43 14.13
CA THR A 196 -15.38 25.44 13.11
C THR A 196 -15.42 24.02 13.68
N SER A 197 -16.11 23.81 14.81
CA SER A 197 -16.13 22.53 15.53
C SER A 197 -16.68 21.37 14.70
N GLN A 198 -17.60 21.65 13.76
CA GLN A 198 -18.21 20.65 12.89
C GLN A 198 -17.28 20.20 11.74
N ASN A 199 -16.28 21.02 11.37
CA ASN A 199 -15.40 20.72 10.25
C ASN A 199 -14.14 20.01 10.75
N THR A 200 -14.26 18.73 11.12
CA THR A 200 -13.13 17.92 11.60
C THR A 200 -12.95 16.66 10.77
N TYR A 201 -11.87 16.61 9.99
CA TYR A 201 -11.55 15.45 9.17
C TYR A 201 -10.21 14.84 9.56
N GLY A 202 -10.14 13.51 9.45
CA GLY A 202 -8.93 12.72 9.64
C GLY A 202 -8.82 11.66 8.56
N LEU A 203 -7.63 11.07 8.45
CA LEU A 203 -7.35 9.99 7.51
C LEU A 203 -6.86 8.76 8.28
N ALA A 204 -7.46 7.60 8.04
CA ALA A 204 -6.90 6.32 8.46
C ALA A 204 -6.23 5.69 7.25
N VAL A 205 -4.95 5.33 7.35
CA VAL A 205 -4.14 4.81 6.24
C VAL A 205 -3.61 3.43 6.59
N ASP A 206 -3.90 2.45 5.76
CA ASP A 206 -3.25 1.14 5.76
C ASP A 206 -2.17 1.13 4.68
N VAL A 207 -0.92 1.05 5.13
CA VAL A 207 0.29 1.00 4.29
C VAL A 207 0.67 -0.45 4.09
N GLY A 208 -0.08 -1.12 3.23
CA GLY A 208 0.21 -2.48 2.81
C GLY A 208 1.41 -2.55 1.85
N THR A 209 2.01 -3.74 1.79
CA THR A 209 3.14 -3.99 0.88
C THR A 209 2.69 -3.85 -0.57
N THR A 210 1.55 -4.44 -0.93
CA THR A 210 1.02 -4.42 -2.30
C THR A 210 0.11 -3.22 -2.59
N THR A 211 -0.62 -2.75 -1.59
CA THR A 211 -1.69 -1.75 -1.74
C THR A 211 -1.62 -0.75 -0.59
N VAL A 212 -1.82 0.53 -0.88
CA VAL A 212 -2.05 1.55 0.15
C VAL A 212 -3.53 1.93 0.11
N VAL A 213 -4.21 1.86 1.25
CA VAL A 213 -5.64 2.18 1.38
C VAL A 213 -5.80 3.31 2.37
N ALA A 214 -6.68 4.27 2.06
CA ALA A 214 -7.01 5.37 2.95
C ALA A 214 -8.52 5.53 3.12
N GLN A 215 -8.95 5.79 4.36
CA GLN A 215 -10.32 6.14 4.71
C GLN A 215 -10.37 7.59 5.20
N LEU A 216 -11.20 8.40 4.56
CA LEU A 216 -11.50 9.76 5.02
C LEU A 216 -12.61 9.70 6.06
N VAL A 217 -12.36 10.24 7.24
CA VAL A 217 -13.25 10.14 8.40
C VAL A 217 -13.66 11.53 8.89
N GLU A 218 -14.94 11.72 9.14
CA GLU A 218 -15.47 12.85 9.90
C GLU A 218 -15.27 12.56 11.40
N MET A 219 -14.27 13.17 12.02
CA MET A 219 -13.81 12.76 13.36
C MET A 219 -14.81 13.06 14.47
N GLY A 220 -15.70 14.04 14.29
CA GLY A 220 -16.72 14.38 15.29
C GLY A 220 -17.80 13.30 15.43
N SER A 221 -18.13 12.62 14.32
CA SER A 221 -19.15 11.56 14.27
C SER A 221 -18.57 10.16 14.18
N GLY A 222 -17.31 10.02 13.75
CA GLY A 222 -16.69 8.74 13.39
C GLY A 222 -17.09 8.21 12.01
N ARG A 223 -17.90 8.97 11.25
CA ARG A 223 -18.44 8.54 9.96
C ARG A 223 -17.36 8.50 8.89
N ILE A 224 -17.27 7.36 8.20
CA ILE A 224 -16.43 7.20 7.01
C ILE A 224 -17.11 7.94 5.85
N LEU A 225 -16.41 8.93 5.28
CA LEU A 225 -16.90 9.75 4.17
C LEU A 225 -16.57 9.15 2.81
N GLY A 226 -15.45 8.44 2.72
CA GLY A 226 -14.98 7.79 1.51
C GLY A 226 -13.78 6.90 1.81
N VAL A 227 -13.57 5.94 0.93
CA VAL A 227 -12.43 5.03 1.01
C VAL A 227 -11.87 4.85 -0.39
N ALA A 228 -10.56 4.95 -0.50
CA ALA A 228 -9.83 4.78 -1.75
C ALA A 228 -8.60 3.94 -1.49
N GLY A 229 -8.17 3.19 -2.50
CA GLY A 229 -6.92 2.46 -2.45
C GLY A 229 -6.24 2.57 -3.79
N ILE A 230 -4.91 2.53 -3.77
CA ILE A 230 -4.07 2.48 -4.96
C ILE A 230 -2.94 1.47 -4.74
N PRO A 231 -2.38 0.87 -5.80
CA PRO A 231 -1.23 0.00 -5.64
C PRO A 231 -0.03 0.77 -5.06
N ASN A 232 0.72 0.10 -4.20
CA ASN A 232 1.89 0.70 -3.56
C ASN A 232 3.01 0.91 -4.60
N GLN A 233 3.35 2.17 -4.86
CA GLN A 233 4.36 2.58 -5.85
C GLN A 233 5.76 2.10 -5.48
N GLN A 234 5.98 1.69 -4.22
CA GLN A 234 7.22 1.05 -3.78
C GLN A 234 7.50 -0.27 -4.50
N ALA A 235 6.51 -0.89 -5.14
CA ALA A 235 6.67 -2.10 -5.95
C ALA A 235 7.73 -1.95 -7.07
N SER A 236 8.01 -0.72 -7.51
CA SER A 236 9.08 -0.44 -8.48
C SER A 236 10.49 -0.70 -7.93
N PHE A 237 10.66 -0.73 -6.62
CA PHE A 237 11.94 -0.93 -5.92
C PHE A 237 12.10 -2.34 -5.33
N GLY A 238 11.04 -3.12 -5.36
CA GLY A 238 10.98 -4.49 -4.84
C GLY A 238 9.54 -4.92 -4.62
N GLU A 239 9.21 -6.17 -4.92
CA GLU A 239 7.84 -6.66 -4.79
C GLU A 239 7.46 -6.90 -3.32
N ASP A 240 8.42 -7.35 -2.50
CA ASP A 240 8.23 -7.69 -1.09
C ASP A 240 9.02 -6.79 -0.13
N VAL A 241 8.82 -6.99 1.17
CA VAL A 241 9.50 -6.22 2.23
C VAL A 241 11.02 -6.40 2.23
N ILE A 242 11.53 -7.57 1.85
CA ILE A 242 12.97 -7.89 1.90
C ILE A 242 13.71 -7.22 0.74
N SER A 243 13.22 -7.38 -0.48
CA SER A 243 13.75 -6.74 -1.69
C SER A 243 13.75 -5.21 -1.57
N ARG A 244 12.66 -4.63 -1.05
CA ARG A 244 12.61 -3.18 -0.74
C ARG A 244 13.62 -2.76 0.31
N THR A 245 13.80 -3.57 1.37
CA THR A 245 14.82 -3.32 2.39
C THR A 245 16.22 -3.35 1.77
N ILE A 246 16.53 -4.35 0.96
CA ILE A 246 17.82 -4.45 0.26
C ILE A 246 18.06 -3.22 -0.62
N TYR A 247 17.06 -2.76 -1.36
CA TYR A 247 17.17 -1.54 -2.15
C TYR A 247 17.40 -0.31 -1.27
N ALA A 248 16.58 -0.12 -0.23
CA ALA A 248 16.67 1.02 0.68
C ALA A 248 18.02 1.11 1.41
N CYS A 249 18.68 -0.03 1.62
CA CYS A 249 20.02 -0.12 2.22
C CYS A 249 21.18 0.22 1.28
N LYS A 250 20.93 0.35 -0.03
CA LYS A 250 21.93 0.87 -0.97
C LYS A 250 22.12 2.36 -0.74
N GLU A 251 23.28 2.88 -1.15
CA GLU A 251 23.56 4.32 -1.05
C GLU A 251 22.49 5.13 -1.81
N GLY A 252 21.84 6.06 -1.11
CA GLY A 252 20.74 6.87 -1.66
C GLY A 252 19.43 6.12 -1.91
N GLY A 253 19.32 4.84 -1.55
CA GLY A 253 18.17 4.00 -1.85
C GLY A 253 16.92 4.27 -1.00
N LEU A 254 17.07 4.81 0.21
CA LEU A 254 15.95 5.05 1.14
C LEU A 254 14.97 6.11 0.64
N ASN A 255 15.48 7.28 0.21
CA ASN A 255 14.64 8.43 -0.14
C ASN A 255 13.64 8.11 -1.27
N PRO A 256 14.03 7.46 -2.39
CA PRO A 256 13.08 7.10 -3.44
C PRO A 256 11.94 6.18 -2.98
N VAL A 257 12.24 5.24 -2.08
CA VAL A 257 11.24 4.29 -1.54
C VAL A 257 10.29 4.99 -0.57
N HIS A 258 10.82 5.91 0.24
CA HIS A 258 10.03 6.78 1.10
C HIS A 258 9.10 7.70 0.28
N GLU A 259 9.66 8.44 -0.69
CA GLU A 259 8.90 9.36 -1.55
C GLU A 259 7.76 8.66 -2.29
N ALA A 260 7.94 7.41 -2.71
CA ALA A 260 6.90 6.64 -3.38
C ALA A 260 5.66 6.40 -2.50
N VAL A 261 5.83 6.06 -1.22
CA VAL A 261 4.69 5.88 -0.31
C VAL A 261 4.07 7.23 0.08
N ILE A 262 4.86 8.29 0.20
CA ILE A 262 4.32 9.65 0.43
C ILE A 262 3.48 10.11 -0.76
N LYS A 263 3.96 9.89 -1.99
CA LYS A 263 3.21 10.17 -3.21
C LYS A 263 1.89 9.39 -3.24
N ASN A 264 1.90 8.10 -2.86
CA ASN A 264 0.67 7.33 -2.72
C ASN A 264 -0.33 7.98 -1.75
N ILE A 265 0.12 8.36 -0.55
CA ILE A 265 -0.76 8.95 0.46
C ILE A 265 -1.31 10.30 -0.01
N ASN A 266 -0.48 11.13 -0.66
CA ASN A 266 -0.93 12.42 -1.19
C ASN A 266 -1.95 12.25 -2.33
N GLU A 267 -1.74 11.29 -3.24
CA GLU A 267 -2.74 10.96 -4.28
C GLU A 267 -4.09 10.57 -3.66
N LEU A 268 -4.07 9.72 -2.62
CA LEU A 268 -5.28 9.31 -1.89
C LEU A 268 -5.94 10.49 -1.16
N VAL A 269 -5.16 11.38 -0.54
CA VAL A 269 -5.67 12.62 0.07
C VAL A 269 -6.39 13.48 -0.97
N HIS A 270 -5.76 13.77 -2.11
CA HIS A 270 -6.34 14.61 -3.16
C HIS A 270 -7.59 13.97 -3.78
N GLN A 271 -7.56 12.66 -4.02
CA GLN A 271 -8.71 11.93 -4.52
C GLN A 271 -9.90 12.03 -3.55
N LEU A 272 -9.72 11.60 -2.31
CA LEU A 272 -10.81 11.53 -1.33
C LEU A 272 -11.39 12.91 -0.97
N THR A 273 -10.54 13.93 -0.92
CA THR A 273 -10.96 15.30 -0.62
C THR A 273 -11.71 15.94 -1.78
N SER A 274 -11.22 15.78 -3.01
CA SER A 274 -11.85 16.35 -4.21
C SER A 274 -13.25 15.77 -4.48
N GLU A 275 -13.43 14.46 -4.29
CA GLU A 275 -14.73 13.79 -4.41
C GLU A 275 -15.79 14.32 -3.43
N LYS A 276 -15.37 14.92 -2.32
CA LYS A 276 -16.24 15.43 -1.24
C LYS A 276 -16.27 16.95 -1.13
N GLY A 277 -15.52 17.67 -1.98
CA GLY A 277 -15.39 19.13 -1.88
C GLY A 277 -14.76 19.59 -0.56
N ILE A 278 -13.91 18.77 0.05
CA ILE A 278 -13.18 19.08 1.29
C ILE A 278 -11.81 19.64 0.91
N SER A 279 -11.28 20.58 1.69
CA SER A 279 -9.90 21.02 1.52
C SER A 279 -8.96 20.03 2.21
N PRO A 280 -7.82 19.62 1.59
CA PRO A 280 -6.77 18.89 2.31
C PRO A 280 -6.30 19.58 3.60
N GLN A 281 -6.43 20.90 3.66
CA GLN A 281 -6.10 21.73 4.82
C GLN A 281 -7.05 21.54 6.01
N ASP A 282 -8.20 20.90 5.81
CA ASP A 282 -9.16 20.58 6.87
C ASP A 282 -8.92 19.18 7.47
N ILE A 283 -8.03 18.37 6.87
CA ILE A 283 -7.50 17.15 7.47
C ILE A 283 -6.43 17.54 8.48
N ILE A 284 -6.65 17.21 9.75
CA ILE A 284 -5.77 17.64 10.87
C ILE A 284 -5.10 16.46 11.60
N ALA A 285 -5.44 15.23 11.25
CA ALA A 285 -4.83 14.04 11.83
C ALA A 285 -4.81 12.89 10.82
N ILE A 286 -3.72 12.14 10.82
CA ILE A 286 -3.59 10.87 10.11
C ILE A 286 -3.21 9.80 11.13
N VAL A 287 -3.83 8.63 11.04
CA VAL A 287 -3.37 7.42 11.72
C VAL A 287 -2.93 6.43 10.64
N ALA A 288 -1.69 5.96 10.71
CA ALA A 288 -1.14 5.00 9.75
C ALA A 288 -0.83 3.65 10.42
N ALA A 289 -1.26 2.58 9.77
CA ALA A 289 -0.97 1.19 10.12
C ALA A 289 -0.21 0.51 8.98
N GLY A 290 0.59 -0.49 9.29
CA GLY A 290 1.36 -1.24 8.31
C GLY A 290 2.39 -2.13 9.01
N ASN A 291 2.93 -3.11 8.29
CA ASN A 291 4.00 -3.93 8.85
C ASN A 291 5.24 -3.09 9.17
N THR A 292 6.14 -3.62 10.00
CA THR A 292 7.28 -2.87 10.55
C THR A 292 8.16 -2.24 9.48
N THR A 293 8.43 -2.95 8.39
CA THR A 293 9.20 -2.40 7.25
C THR A 293 8.45 -1.26 6.58
N MET A 294 7.15 -1.39 6.35
CA MET A 294 6.32 -0.32 5.77
C MET A 294 6.27 0.92 6.66
N SER A 295 6.14 0.76 7.99
CA SER A 295 6.21 1.87 8.94
C SER A 295 7.57 2.59 8.91
N HIS A 296 8.68 1.83 8.79
CA HIS A 296 10.01 2.43 8.67
C HIS A 296 10.16 3.22 7.37
N LEU A 297 9.76 2.66 6.24
CA LEU A 297 9.85 3.34 4.94
C LEU A 297 8.94 4.57 4.88
N LEU A 298 7.74 4.51 5.46
CA LEU A 298 6.84 5.66 5.62
C LEU A 298 7.50 6.80 6.41
N LEU A 299 8.22 6.48 7.49
CA LEU A 299 8.85 7.47 8.35
C LEU A 299 10.26 7.88 7.90
N GLY A 300 10.75 7.35 6.78
CA GLY A 300 12.12 7.60 6.32
C GLY A 300 13.18 7.01 7.26
N LEU A 301 12.84 5.94 7.99
CA LEU A 301 13.76 5.19 8.84
C LEU A 301 14.41 4.06 8.04
N LEU A 302 15.72 3.87 8.22
CA LEU A 302 16.47 2.85 7.51
C LEU A 302 16.11 1.43 8.02
N PRO A 303 15.60 0.52 7.18
CA PRO A 303 15.09 -0.78 7.63
C PRO A 303 16.15 -1.89 7.69
N CYS A 304 17.44 -1.60 7.49
CA CYS A 304 18.46 -2.63 7.21
C CYS A 304 18.59 -3.71 8.29
N SER A 305 18.50 -3.33 9.56
CA SER A 305 18.66 -4.25 10.69
C SER A 305 17.46 -5.17 10.91
N ILE A 306 16.30 -4.89 10.28
CA ILE A 306 15.08 -5.72 10.40
C ILE A 306 15.33 -7.13 9.85
N ARG A 307 16.07 -7.23 8.72
CA ARG A 307 16.36 -8.52 8.04
C ARG A 307 17.66 -9.19 8.48
N LEU A 308 18.48 -8.51 9.28
CA LEU A 308 19.79 -9.01 9.68
C LEU A 308 19.70 -9.51 11.12
N GLU A 309 20.19 -10.72 11.37
CA GLU A 309 20.26 -11.26 12.72
C GLU A 309 20.95 -10.25 13.67
N PRO A 310 20.35 -9.92 14.83
CA PRO A 310 19.21 -10.58 15.50
C PRO A 310 17.82 -9.96 15.22
N TYR A 311 17.58 -9.43 14.02
CA TYR A 311 16.30 -8.94 13.49
C TYR A 311 15.71 -7.80 14.32
N VAL A 312 16.43 -6.68 14.41
CA VAL A 312 16.07 -5.57 15.32
C VAL A 312 15.61 -4.35 14.51
N PRO A 313 14.37 -3.86 14.70
CA PRO A 313 13.92 -2.63 14.06
C PRO A 313 14.60 -1.39 14.68
N THR A 314 14.60 -0.27 13.96
CA THR A 314 15.10 1.02 14.49
C THR A 314 14.24 1.50 15.66
N ALA A 315 12.92 1.36 15.52
CA ALA A 315 11.95 1.69 16.56
C ALA A 315 10.70 0.82 16.39
N ASP A 316 10.09 0.48 17.53
CA ASP A 316 8.83 -0.24 17.64
C ASP A 316 7.67 0.69 18.07
N VAL A 317 7.98 1.77 18.78
CA VAL A 317 7.04 2.84 19.14
C VAL A 317 7.51 4.15 18.52
N TYR A 318 6.63 4.80 17.77
CA TYR A 318 6.93 6.04 17.05
C TYR A 318 6.43 7.27 17.82
N PRO A 319 7.10 8.43 17.69
CA PRO A 319 6.56 9.69 18.19
C PRO A 319 5.44 10.21 17.28
N GLN A 320 4.51 10.98 17.84
CA GLN A 320 3.59 11.79 17.06
C GLN A 320 4.36 12.92 16.38
N ILE A 321 4.41 12.88 15.05
CA ILE A 321 5.10 13.88 14.22
C ILE A 321 4.11 14.79 13.50
N PHE A 322 4.57 15.92 12.97
CA PHE A 322 3.79 16.68 12.02
C PHE A 322 3.87 16.03 10.63
N ALA A 323 2.74 15.94 9.94
CA ALA A 323 2.65 15.32 8.61
C ALA A 323 3.60 15.99 7.57
N ARG A 324 3.84 17.30 7.72
CA ARG A 324 4.78 18.07 6.90
C ARG A 324 6.23 17.59 6.99
N GLU A 325 6.64 16.94 8.09
CA GLU A 325 8.03 16.51 8.30
C GLU A 325 8.45 15.43 7.29
N ILE A 326 7.46 14.68 6.78
CA ILE A 326 7.66 13.62 5.80
C ILE A 326 6.97 13.92 4.45
N GLY A 327 6.49 15.15 4.26
CA GLY A 327 5.93 15.58 2.97
C GLY A 327 4.48 15.17 2.69
N ILE A 328 3.68 14.80 3.72
CA ILE A 328 2.24 14.55 3.52
C ILE A 328 1.48 15.88 3.45
N GLU A 329 0.67 16.03 2.40
CA GLU A 329 -0.01 17.27 2.01
C GLU A 329 -1.39 17.43 2.65
N ILE A 330 -1.42 17.56 3.97
CA ILE A 330 -2.62 17.94 4.74
C ILE A 330 -2.44 19.33 5.37
N ASN A 331 -3.16 19.64 6.44
CA ASN A 331 -2.85 20.81 7.24
C ASN A 331 -1.36 20.80 7.67
N PRO A 332 -0.58 21.89 7.50
CA PRO A 332 0.83 21.94 7.89
C PRO A 332 1.11 21.71 9.38
N GLU A 333 0.09 21.89 10.23
CA GLU A 333 0.15 21.58 11.67
C GLU A 333 -0.58 20.27 12.00
N GLY A 334 -1.11 19.58 11.00
CA GLY A 334 -1.71 18.26 11.14
C GLY A 334 -0.67 17.22 11.55
N ILE A 335 -1.13 16.26 12.35
CA ILE A 335 -0.26 15.23 12.91
C ILE A 335 -0.36 13.92 12.12
N LEU A 336 0.70 13.13 12.20
CA LEU A 336 0.71 11.71 11.85
C LEU A 336 1.00 10.89 13.12
N GLU A 337 0.13 9.94 13.40
CA GLU A 337 0.30 8.89 14.40
C GLU A 337 0.50 7.55 13.69
N THR A 338 1.70 6.98 13.77
CA THR A 338 1.97 5.63 13.24
C THR A 338 1.76 4.61 14.35
N LEU A 339 0.96 3.58 14.10
CA LEU A 339 0.71 2.53 15.09
C LEU A 339 2.00 1.81 15.48
N PRO A 340 2.15 1.41 16.76
CA PRO A 340 3.32 0.70 17.22
C PRO A 340 3.40 -0.68 16.57
N THR A 341 4.62 -1.21 16.49
CA THR A 341 4.93 -2.54 15.96
C THR A 341 5.35 -3.44 17.11
N VAL A 342 5.26 -4.76 16.91
CA VAL A 342 5.60 -5.75 17.96
C VAL A 342 7.01 -6.31 17.75
N SER A 343 7.40 -6.55 16.50
CA SER A 343 8.70 -7.10 16.14
C SER A 343 9.06 -6.74 14.70
N SER A 344 10.18 -7.24 14.18
CA SER A 344 10.60 -7.03 12.79
C SER A 344 9.59 -7.46 11.72
N TYR A 345 8.77 -8.46 12.00
CA TYR A 345 7.83 -9.05 11.03
C TYR A 345 6.37 -9.03 11.49
N VAL A 346 6.08 -8.39 12.64
CA VAL A 346 4.70 -8.17 13.11
C VAL A 346 4.56 -6.69 13.44
N GLY A 347 3.81 -5.96 12.59
CA GLY A 347 3.72 -4.52 12.65
C GLY A 347 2.42 -3.96 13.19
N GLY A 348 2.21 -2.68 12.89
CA GLY A 348 1.06 -1.91 13.37
C GLY A 348 -0.25 -2.27 12.66
N ASP A 349 -0.18 -2.90 11.48
CA ASP A 349 -1.30 -3.55 10.80
C ASP A 349 -1.95 -4.64 11.67
N ILE A 350 -1.14 -5.54 12.24
CA ILE A 350 -1.64 -6.59 13.13
C ILE A 350 -2.14 -6.02 14.45
N VAL A 351 -1.46 -5.00 14.98
CA VAL A 351 -1.94 -4.28 16.18
C VAL A 351 -3.31 -3.63 15.91
N ALA A 352 -3.50 -3.00 14.75
CA ALA A 352 -4.78 -2.45 14.32
C ALA A 352 -5.86 -3.53 14.22
N GLY A 353 -5.54 -4.67 13.61
CA GLY A 353 -6.46 -5.80 13.46
C GLY A 353 -6.89 -6.39 14.81
N VAL A 354 -5.94 -6.61 15.73
CA VAL A 354 -6.21 -7.08 17.10
C VAL A 354 -7.14 -6.12 17.85
N LEU A 355 -6.88 -4.82 17.75
CA LEU A 355 -7.71 -3.77 18.35
C LEU A 355 -9.12 -3.75 17.74
N ALA A 356 -9.22 -3.79 16.41
CA ALA A 356 -10.51 -3.76 15.70
C ALA A 356 -11.37 -5.01 15.96
N CYS A 357 -10.73 -6.15 16.21
CA CYS A 357 -11.39 -7.40 16.58
C CYS A 357 -11.78 -7.48 18.06
N GLY A 358 -11.29 -6.56 18.92
CA GLY A 358 -11.55 -6.57 20.35
C GLY A 358 -10.94 -7.76 21.09
N ILE A 359 -9.89 -8.39 20.52
CA ILE A 359 -9.26 -9.59 21.11
C ILE A 359 -8.68 -9.26 22.49
N SER A 360 -8.05 -8.09 22.62
CA SER A 360 -7.46 -7.59 23.88
C SER A 360 -8.50 -7.20 24.94
N GLU A 361 -9.80 -7.20 24.61
CA GLU A 361 -10.89 -6.86 25.51
C GLU A 361 -11.75 -8.08 25.88
N SER A 362 -11.50 -9.22 25.24
CA SER A 362 -12.30 -10.43 25.35
C SER A 362 -11.63 -11.46 26.27
N PRO A 363 -12.36 -12.13 27.18
CA PRO A 363 -11.79 -13.23 27.96
C PRO A 363 -11.64 -14.52 27.14
N HIS A 364 -12.30 -14.61 25.98
CA HIS A 364 -12.27 -15.79 25.12
C HIS A 364 -11.04 -15.80 24.22
N VAL A 365 -10.45 -16.98 24.02
CA VAL A 365 -9.35 -17.15 23.06
C VAL A 365 -9.89 -16.96 21.64
N GLN A 366 -9.33 -16.00 20.94
CA GLN A 366 -9.65 -15.66 19.55
C GLN A 366 -8.36 -15.66 18.73
N ALA A 367 -8.49 -15.95 17.44
CA ALA A 367 -7.40 -15.89 16.49
C ALA A 367 -7.75 -14.92 15.35
N LEU A 368 -6.87 -13.96 15.11
CA LEU A 368 -6.80 -13.17 13.89
C LEU A 368 -5.77 -13.83 12.97
N ILE A 369 -6.18 -14.12 11.73
CA ILE A 369 -5.30 -14.64 10.69
C ILE A 369 -5.37 -13.62 9.54
N ASP A 370 -4.28 -12.88 9.37
CA ASP A 370 -4.11 -11.96 8.26
C ASP A 370 -3.34 -12.66 7.14
N ILE A 371 -3.93 -12.67 5.94
CA ILE A 371 -3.42 -13.42 4.79
C ILE A 371 -3.12 -12.42 3.68
N GLY A 372 -1.85 -12.08 3.53
CA GLY A 372 -1.34 -11.31 2.42
C GLY A 372 -0.01 -11.88 1.92
N THR A 373 0.89 -10.97 1.54
CA THR A 373 2.26 -11.31 1.10
C THR A 373 3.00 -12.08 2.20
N ASN A 374 2.71 -11.71 3.45
CA ASN A 374 3.05 -12.45 4.64
C ASN A 374 1.78 -13.09 5.22
N GLY A 375 1.94 -14.19 5.94
CA GLY A 375 0.89 -14.79 6.76
C GLY A 375 1.14 -14.45 8.22
N GLU A 376 0.37 -13.52 8.77
CA GLU A 376 0.43 -13.14 10.17
C GLU A 376 -0.71 -13.76 10.97
N ILE A 377 -0.40 -14.26 12.16
CA ILE A 377 -1.39 -14.80 13.08
C ILE A 377 -1.19 -14.13 14.43
N ALA A 378 -2.29 -13.64 15.01
CA ALA A 378 -2.36 -13.23 16.40
C ALA A 378 -3.42 -14.07 17.10
N ILE A 379 -3.04 -14.74 18.19
CA ILE A 379 -3.95 -15.58 18.99
C ILE A 379 -3.84 -15.22 20.46
N GLY A 380 -4.97 -15.13 21.15
CA GLY A 380 -5.01 -14.83 22.57
C GLY A 380 -6.34 -14.28 23.04
N ASN A 381 -6.30 -13.58 24.17
CA ASN A 381 -7.42 -12.95 24.86
C ASN A 381 -6.92 -11.72 25.65
N LEU A 382 -7.71 -11.22 26.61
CA LEU A 382 -7.34 -10.07 27.46
C LEU A 382 -6.13 -10.33 28.38
N ASP A 383 -5.82 -11.59 28.72
CA ASP A 383 -4.75 -11.95 29.66
C ASP A 383 -3.41 -12.18 28.96
N TRP A 384 -3.44 -12.72 27.74
CA TRP A 384 -2.24 -13.05 26.97
C TRP A 384 -2.50 -12.95 25.47
N LEU A 385 -1.47 -12.54 24.72
CA LEU A 385 -1.51 -12.46 23.26
C LEU A 385 -0.17 -12.93 22.70
N VAL A 386 -0.21 -13.80 21.69
CA VAL A 386 0.97 -14.25 20.95
C VAL A 386 0.76 -13.97 19.47
N CYS A 387 1.81 -13.51 18.82
CA CYS A 387 1.82 -13.29 17.38
C CYS A 387 2.98 -14.01 16.71
N CYS A 388 2.77 -14.45 15.47
CA CYS A 388 3.82 -14.94 14.60
C CYS A 388 3.58 -14.45 13.17
N SER A 389 4.66 -14.37 12.39
CA SER A 389 4.62 -14.11 10.96
C SER A 389 5.33 -15.23 10.23
N ALA A 390 4.81 -15.63 9.09
CA ALA A 390 5.39 -16.63 8.20
C ALA A 390 5.43 -16.10 6.77
N SER A 391 6.48 -16.46 6.03
CA SER A 391 6.54 -16.20 4.59
C SER A 391 5.54 -17.10 3.88
N ALA A 392 4.38 -16.54 3.51
CA ALA A 392 3.35 -17.24 2.74
C ALA A 392 3.64 -17.17 1.23
N GLY A 393 4.17 -16.03 0.78
CA GLY A 393 4.36 -15.73 -0.64
C GLY A 393 3.06 -15.29 -1.32
N PRO A 394 3.12 -14.59 -2.45
CA PRO A 394 1.97 -13.90 -3.05
C PRO A 394 1.05 -14.82 -3.86
N ALA A 395 1.02 -16.14 -3.60
CA ALA A 395 0.27 -17.11 -4.40
C ALA A 395 -1.22 -16.74 -4.51
N PHE A 396 -1.85 -16.39 -3.39
CA PHE A 396 -3.25 -15.96 -3.37
C PHE A 396 -3.48 -14.52 -3.88
N GLU A 397 -2.42 -13.72 -4.03
CA GLU A 397 -2.46 -12.42 -4.72
C GLU A 397 -2.32 -12.58 -6.26
N GLY A 398 -2.15 -13.82 -6.73
CA GLY A 398 -1.90 -14.16 -8.14
C GLY A 398 -0.42 -14.15 -8.53
N GLY A 399 0.48 -13.93 -7.58
CA GLY A 399 1.93 -14.01 -7.79
C GLY A 399 2.43 -15.46 -7.83
N GLY A 400 3.59 -15.70 -8.46
CA GLY A 400 4.23 -17.03 -8.52
C GLY A 400 3.52 -18.09 -9.39
N THR A 401 2.28 -17.87 -9.80
CA THR A 401 1.51 -18.80 -10.64
C THR A 401 1.48 -18.34 -12.10
N ARG A 402 1.72 -19.25 -13.07
CA ARG A 402 1.78 -18.93 -14.52
C ARG A 402 0.56 -18.17 -15.04
N CYS A 403 -0.62 -18.54 -14.54
CA CYS A 403 -1.89 -17.94 -14.91
C CYS A 403 -2.56 -17.19 -13.74
N GLY A 404 -1.81 -16.94 -12.67
CA GLY A 404 -2.28 -16.15 -11.54
C GLY A 404 -2.41 -14.69 -11.92
N MET A 405 -3.47 -14.04 -11.45
CA MET A 405 -3.66 -12.61 -11.56
C MET A 405 -4.44 -12.05 -10.37
N ARG A 406 -4.38 -10.74 -10.15
CA ARG A 406 -5.21 -10.08 -9.13
C ARG A 406 -6.70 -10.23 -9.46
N ALA A 407 -7.55 -10.05 -8.45
CA ALA A 407 -9.00 -10.07 -8.58
C ALA A 407 -9.52 -8.86 -9.38
N THR A 408 -9.36 -8.90 -10.70
CA THR A 408 -9.78 -7.83 -11.64
C THR A 408 -10.69 -8.39 -12.73
N LYS A 409 -11.25 -7.52 -13.57
CA LYS A 409 -12.20 -7.93 -14.62
C LYS A 409 -11.58 -9.00 -15.54
N GLY A 410 -12.24 -10.15 -15.63
CA GLY A 410 -11.76 -11.31 -16.40
C GLY A 410 -10.90 -12.29 -15.60
N ALA A 411 -10.62 -12.04 -14.31
CA ALA A 411 -10.05 -13.05 -13.43
C ALA A 411 -11.12 -14.09 -13.06
N ILE A 412 -10.76 -15.37 -13.09
CA ILE A 412 -11.60 -16.46 -12.63
C ILE A 412 -11.60 -16.46 -11.09
N GLU A 413 -12.78 -16.26 -10.50
CA GLU A 413 -12.99 -16.19 -9.05
C GLU A 413 -13.58 -17.46 -8.45
N LYS A 414 -14.11 -18.35 -9.31
CA LYS A 414 -14.74 -19.61 -8.93
C LYS A 414 -14.46 -20.68 -9.98
N VAL A 415 -14.14 -21.89 -9.53
CA VAL A 415 -13.93 -23.07 -10.37
C VAL A 415 -14.73 -24.22 -9.79
N ILE A 416 -15.45 -24.96 -10.64
CA ILE A 416 -16.19 -26.16 -10.26
C ILE A 416 -15.89 -27.24 -11.29
N ILE A 417 -15.45 -28.42 -10.83
CA ILE A 417 -15.20 -29.58 -11.68
C ILE A 417 -16.21 -30.67 -11.29
N SER A 418 -17.13 -30.98 -12.21
CA SER A 418 -18.17 -31.98 -11.99
C SER A 418 -18.26 -32.89 -13.20
N GLN A 419 -18.17 -34.21 -12.99
CA GLN A 419 -18.30 -35.23 -14.04
C GLN A 419 -17.34 -34.99 -15.24
N GLY A 420 -16.11 -34.53 -14.98
CA GLY A 420 -15.13 -34.20 -16.02
C GLY A 420 -15.38 -32.90 -16.78
N GLN A 421 -16.41 -32.13 -16.42
CA GLN A 421 -16.69 -30.81 -16.96
C GLN A 421 -16.19 -29.73 -16.00
N VAL A 422 -15.48 -28.74 -16.56
CA VAL A 422 -15.01 -27.56 -15.84
C VAL A 422 -15.98 -26.41 -16.11
N SER A 423 -16.50 -25.81 -15.05
CA SER A 423 -17.26 -24.56 -15.09
C SER A 423 -16.58 -23.52 -14.22
N TYR A 424 -16.70 -22.25 -14.60
CA TYR A 424 -16.01 -21.15 -13.94
C TYR A 424 -16.83 -19.88 -13.97
N GLN A 425 -16.53 -18.97 -13.03
CA GLN A 425 -17.09 -17.62 -12.99
C GLN A 425 -15.96 -16.60 -13.05
N THR A 426 -16.14 -15.55 -13.84
CA THR A 426 -15.19 -14.44 -13.95
C THR A 426 -15.73 -13.16 -13.36
N ILE A 427 -14.84 -12.37 -12.77
CA ILE A 427 -15.19 -11.04 -12.27
C ILE A 427 -15.67 -10.18 -13.43
N GLY A 428 -16.89 -9.66 -13.30
CA GLY A 428 -17.52 -8.80 -14.29
C GLY A 428 -17.98 -9.53 -15.56
N ASN A 429 -18.16 -10.85 -15.52
CA ASN A 429 -18.62 -11.69 -16.64
C ASN A 429 -17.82 -11.46 -17.94
N ALA A 430 -16.55 -11.12 -17.81
CA ALA A 430 -15.66 -10.87 -18.93
C ALA A 430 -14.99 -12.18 -19.39
N LYS A 431 -14.42 -12.16 -20.61
CA LYS A 431 -13.60 -13.28 -21.08
C LYS A 431 -12.45 -13.54 -20.10
N PRO A 432 -12.15 -14.81 -19.78
CA PRO A 432 -11.13 -15.16 -18.80
C PRO A 432 -9.73 -14.76 -19.27
N ARG A 433 -8.95 -14.19 -18.36
CA ARG A 433 -7.57 -13.71 -18.59
C ARG A 433 -6.54 -14.41 -17.70
N GLY A 434 -7.00 -14.95 -16.57
CA GLY A 434 -6.20 -15.56 -15.51
C GLY A 434 -7.10 -15.99 -14.35
N ILE A 435 -6.49 -16.43 -13.24
CA ILE A 435 -7.16 -16.94 -12.04
C ILE A 435 -6.75 -16.10 -10.83
N CYS A 436 -7.71 -15.61 -10.03
CA CYS A 436 -7.40 -14.89 -8.80
C CYS A 436 -7.33 -15.83 -7.58
N GLY A 437 -6.94 -15.30 -6.41
CA GLY A 437 -6.75 -16.08 -5.19
C GLY A 437 -7.91 -17.01 -4.83
N SER A 438 -9.15 -16.51 -4.85
CA SER A 438 -10.33 -17.36 -4.58
C SER A 438 -10.50 -18.46 -5.62
N GLY A 439 -10.25 -18.14 -6.90
CA GLY A 439 -10.27 -19.12 -7.98
C GLY A 439 -9.16 -20.17 -7.87
N LEU A 440 -7.98 -19.81 -7.35
CA LEU A 440 -6.88 -20.74 -7.10
C LEU A 440 -7.23 -21.71 -5.96
N ILE A 441 -7.84 -21.21 -4.88
CA ILE A 441 -8.32 -22.05 -3.77
C ILE A 441 -9.37 -23.05 -4.26
N ASP A 442 -10.38 -22.58 -4.99
CA ASP A 442 -11.42 -23.44 -5.56
C ASP A 442 -10.84 -24.45 -6.55
N CYS A 443 -9.90 -24.01 -7.41
CA CYS A 443 -9.22 -24.87 -8.36
C CYS A 443 -8.50 -26.02 -7.64
N MET A 444 -7.68 -25.70 -6.63
CA MET A 444 -7.00 -26.71 -5.83
C MET A 444 -7.98 -27.68 -5.17
N TYR A 445 -9.03 -27.16 -4.54
CA TYR A 445 -10.06 -27.98 -3.91
C TYR A 445 -10.70 -28.96 -4.91
N GLU A 446 -11.11 -28.46 -6.08
CA GLU A 446 -11.77 -29.27 -7.10
C GLU A 446 -10.82 -30.28 -7.75
N LEU A 447 -9.54 -29.95 -7.95
CA LEU A 447 -8.54 -30.89 -8.46
C LEU A 447 -8.30 -32.05 -7.50
N VAL A 448 -8.17 -31.79 -6.19
CA VAL A 448 -8.01 -32.84 -5.16
C VAL A 448 -9.28 -33.69 -5.07
N LYS A 449 -10.44 -33.05 -4.97
CA LYS A 449 -11.75 -33.70 -4.85
C LYS A 449 -12.02 -34.67 -6.01
N ASN A 450 -11.63 -34.30 -7.22
CA ASN A 450 -11.79 -35.13 -8.42
C ASN A 450 -10.61 -36.08 -8.67
N LYS A 451 -9.64 -36.18 -7.73
CA LYS A 451 -8.44 -37.04 -7.83
C LYS A 451 -7.60 -36.78 -9.09
N ILE A 452 -7.64 -35.55 -9.59
CA ILE A 452 -6.79 -35.06 -10.69
C ILE A 452 -5.40 -34.77 -10.14
N ILE A 453 -5.32 -34.25 -8.92
CA ILE A 453 -4.10 -34.17 -8.14
C ILE A 453 -4.20 -35.04 -6.88
N LEU A 454 -3.06 -35.57 -6.46
CA LEU A 454 -2.89 -36.39 -5.27
C LEU A 454 -2.66 -35.51 -4.02
N PRO A 455 -2.80 -36.05 -2.80
CA PRO A 455 -2.57 -35.29 -1.56
C PRO A 455 -1.16 -34.69 -1.41
N ASP A 456 -0.17 -35.21 -2.13
CA ASP A 456 1.20 -34.68 -2.18
C ASP A 456 1.38 -33.57 -3.24
N GLY A 457 0.29 -33.15 -3.91
CA GLY A 457 0.27 -32.09 -4.91
C GLY A 457 0.61 -32.54 -6.33
N LYS A 458 0.95 -33.83 -6.55
CA LYS A 458 1.29 -34.32 -7.88
C LYS A 458 0.06 -34.59 -8.74
N PHE A 459 0.17 -34.31 -10.03
CA PHE A 459 -0.83 -34.74 -11.00
C PHE A 459 -0.88 -36.27 -11.06
N ASN A 460 -2.10 -36.80 -11.01
CA ASN A 460 -2.37 -38.21 -11.20
C ASN A 460 -2.36 -38.50 -12.71
N LEU A 461 -1.19 -38.85 -13.26
CA LEU A 461 -1.02 -39.10 -14.70
C LEU A 461 -1.72 -40.38 -15.20
N ASP A 462 -2.15 -41.26 -14.29
CA ASP A 462 -2.99 -42.41 -14.63
C ASP A 462 -4.45 -42.01 -14.89
N ASN A 463 -4.80 -40.75 -14.63
CA ASN A 463 -6.09 -40.18 -14.95
C ASN A 463 -6.13 -39.78 -16.44
N ASN A 464 -6.98 -40.43 -17.24
CA ASN A 464 -7.16 -40.17 -18.67
C ASN A 464 -7.95 -38.88 -18.97
N ASP A 465 -7.88 -37.88 -18.09
CA ASP A 465 -8.56 -36.60 -18.32
C ASP A 465 -7.85 -35.84 -19.46
N PRO A 466 -8.56 -35.51 -20.56
CA PRO A 466 -7.97 -34.85 -21.73
C PRO A 466 -7.46 -33.42 -21.44
N ARG A 467 -7.79 -32.85 -20.28
CA ARG A 467 -7.30 -31.54 -19.84
C ARG A 467 -5.95 -31.63 -19.12
N ILE A 468 -5.46 -32.82 -18.77
CA ILE A 468 -4.10 -33.00 -18.25
C ILE A 468 -3.13 -32.99 -19.45
N GLN A 469 -2.16 -32.08 -19.40
CA GLN A 469 -1.12 -31.94 -20.43
C GLN A 469 0.24 -31.73 -19.80
N VAL A 470 1.28 -32.22 -20.48
CA VAL A 470 2.68 -31.95 -20.12
C VAL A 470 3.21 -30.86 -21.03
N VAL A 471 3.63 -29.74 -20.45
CA VAL A 471 4.19 -28.59 -21.17
C VAL A 471 5.54 -28.26 -20.55
N ASP A 472 6.60 -28.28 -21.35
CA ASP A 472 8.00 -28.10 -20.90
C ASP A 472 8.38 -29.11 -19.80
N GLU A 473 8.03 -30.39 -19.99
CA GLU A 473 8.22 -31.48 -19.01
C GLU A 473 7.45 -31.33 -17.69
N ILE A 474 6.59 -30.31 -17.57
CA ILE A 474 5.79 -30.03 -16.37
C ILE A 474 4.32 -30.40 -16.62
N PRO A 475 3.73 -31.31 -15.83
CA PRO A 475 2.30 -31.59 -15.87
C PRO A 475 1.46 -30.36 -15.50
N SER A 476 0.32 -30.22 -16.16
CA SER A 476 -0.54 -29.05 -16.05
C SER A 476 -1.98 -29.41 -16.40
N TYR A 477 -2.95 -28.64 -15.91
CA TYR A 477 -4.37 -28.87 -16.16
C TYR A 477 -5.03 -27.65 -16.80
N ILE A 478 -5.78 -27.88 -17.88
CA ILE A 478 -6.46 -26.85 -18.64
C ILE A 478 -7.78 -26.47 -17.94
N ILE A 479 -7.85 -25.25 -17.40
CA ILE A 479 -9.10 -24.68 -16.89
C ILE A 479 -9.95 -24.13 -18.05
N VAL A 480 -9.35 -23.28 -18.89
CA VAL A 480 -10.02 -22.70 -20.07
C VAL A 480 -9.17 -22.91 -21.32
N PRO A 481 -9.75 -23.42 -22.43
CA PRO A 481 -9.07 -23.52 -23.72
C PRO A 481 -8.69 -22.15 -24.30
N GLY A 482 -7.56 -22.05 -25.01
CA GLY A 482 -7.07 -20.78 -25.56
C GLY A 482 -8.08 -20.01 -26.44
N LYS A 483 -8.93 -20.70 -27.20
CA LYS A 483 -9.98 -20.10 -28.07
C LYS A 483 -11.07 -19.34 -27.29
N GLU A 484 -11.25 -19.67 -26.01
CA GLU A 484 -12.26 -19.08 -25.13
C GLU A 484 -11.67 -18.02 -24.19
N SER A 485 -10.34 -17.89 -24.17
CA SER A 485 -9.60 -16.90 -23.38
C SER A 485 -9.40 -15.56 -24.10
N ALA A 486 -9.15 -14.50 -23.33
CA ALA A 486 -8.81 -13.17 -23.86
C ALA A 486 -7.30 -12.92 -24.00
N THR A 487 -6.46 -13.78 -23.43
CA THR A 487 -4.99 -13.69 -23.47
C THR A 487 -4.43 -14.76 -24.41
N TRP A 488 -3.90 -14.34 -25.55
CA TRP A 488 -3.33 -15.20 -26.60
C TRP A 488 -2.05 -15.96 -26.19
N ILE A 489 -1.52 -15.76 -24.99
CA ILE A 489 -0.12 -16.08 -24.67
C ILE A 489 0.10 -17.55 -24.27
N LEU A 490 -0.94 -18.32 -23.94
CA LEU A 490 -0.80 -19.74 -23.64
C LEU A 490 -2.04 -20.47 -24.15
N GLY A 491 -1.87 -21.51 -24.98
CA GLY A 491 -2.97 -22.30 -25.57
C GLY A 491 -3.94 -22.95 -24.56
N SER A 492 -3.78 -22.68 -23.26
CA SER A 492 -4.61 -23.10 -22.15
C SER A 492 -4.27 -22.28 -20.89
N LEU A 493 -5.29 -22.01 -20.04
CA LEU A 493 -5.05 -21.59 -18.65
C LEU A 493 -4.51 -22.81 -17.89
N LEU A 494 -3.19 -22.85 -17.70
CA LEU A 494 -2.47 -23.94 -17.04
C LEU A 494 -2.16 -23.54 -15.59
N SER A 495 -2.74 -24.25 -14.63
CA SER A 495 -2.27 -24.17 -13.24
C SER A 495 -0.91 -24.87 -13.15
N ARG A 496 0.17 -24.09 -13.02
CA ARG A 496 1.42 -24.58 -12.43
C ARG A 496 1.27 -24.43 -10.93
N LEU A 497 1.32 -25.55 -10.20
CA LEU A 497 1.58 -25.58 -8.77
C LEU A 497 3.09 -25.75 -8.58
#